data_AF-A0A1Z2XU10-F1
#
_entry.id   AF-A0A1Z2XU10-F1
#
_cell.length_a   1.000
_cell.length_b   1.000
_cell.length_c   1.000
_cell.angle_alpha   90.00
_cell.angle_beta   90.00
_cell.angle_gamma   90.00
#
_symmetry.space_group_name_H-M   'P 1'
#
loop_
_entity.id
_entity.type
_entity.pdbx_description
1 polymer ?
#
loop_
_entity_poly.entity_id
_entity_poly.type
_entity_poly.pdbx_seq_one_letter_code
_entity_poly.pdbx_strand_id
1 'polypeptide(L)'
;MAFKPIRSPRGAIIQGSNGRVQLIWNNGCAPKMNAVLSKKQEIIDSEVLRRCAPLVPKRTGALERSGTLGTVIGSGEVQYIAPYARAQYYNTSQTRSYDPRRGGMWFERMKTANRAALLRLINSK
;
A
#
# COMPACT_ATOMS: atom_id res chain seq x y z
N MET A 1 4.36 -0.16 -5.32
CA MET A 1 5.64 0.45 -4.91
C MET A 1 5.74 0.23 -3.43
N ALA A 2 6.73 -0.53 -2.97
CA ALA A 2 6.92 -0.81 -1.56
C ALA A 2 7.19 0.46 -0.72
N PHE A 3 6.84 0.41 0.55
CA PHE A 3 7.06 1.44 1.54
C PHE A 3 8.56 1.76 1.66
N LYS A 4 8.89 3.05 1.54
CA LYS A 4 10.26 3.56 1.68
C LYS A 4 10.36 4.38 2.97
N PRO A 5 11.15 3.95 3.97
CA PRO A 5 11.28 4.68 5.22
C PRO A 5 12.04 5.99 5.00
N ILE A 6 11.65 7.01 5.75
CA ILE A 6 12.34 8.29 5.83
C ILE A 6 13.69 8.07 6.53
N ARG A 7 14.75 8.57 5.91
CA ARG A 7 16.11 8.58 6.46
C ARG A 7 16.51 10.03 6.71
N SER A 8 17.00 10.33 7.91
CA SER A 8 17.55 11.64 8.22
C SER A 8 18.84 11.86 7.41
N PRO A 9 19.04 13.03 6.77
CA PRO A 9 20.31 13.35 6.14
C PRO A 9 21.42 13.50 7.19
N ARG A 10 22.68 13.48 6.74
CA ARG A 10 23.80 13.88 7.61
C ARG A 10 23.67 15.38 7.92
N GLY A 11 23.98 15.75 9.15
CA GLY A 11 24.13 17.16 9.53
C GLY A 11 25.30 17.82 8.80
N ALA A 12 25.39 19.15 8.89
CA ALA A 12 26.48 19.93 8.32
C ALA A 12 27.16 20.76 9.39
N ILE A 13 28.49 20.89 9.31
CA ILE A 13 29.26 21.80 10.15
C ILE A 13 29.92 22.80 9.21
N ILE A 14 29.69 24.09 9.46
CA ILE A 14 30.30 25.18 8.71
C ILE A 14 31.18 25.96 9.70
N GLN A 15 32.47 26.03 9.42
CA GLN A 15 33.41 26.88 10.16
C GLN A 15 33.73 28.12 9.34
N GLY A 16 33.48 29.29 9.92
CA GLY A 16 33.92 30.58 9.38
C GLY A 16 35.00 31.20 10.27
N SER A 17 35.54 32.34 9.84
CA SER A 17 36.55 33.11 10.58
C SER A 17 36.08 33.55 11.98
N ASN A 18 34.76 33.73 12.16
CA ASN A 18 34.17 34.25 13.39
C ASN A 18 33.42 33.20 14.22
N GLY A 19 33.47 31.90 13.87
CA GLY A 19 32.85 30.85 14.67
C GLY A 19 32.43 29.59 13.92
N ARG A 20 31.76 28.69 14.64
CA ARG A 20 31.26 27.40 14.16
C ARG A 20 29.75 27.37 14.21
N VAL A 21 29.11 27.00 13.09
CA VAL A 21 27.67 26.73 13.00
C VAL A 21 27.47 25.25 12.69
N GLN A 22 26.52 24.62 13.38
CA GLN A 22 26.17 23.21 13.18
C GLN A 22 24.68 23.09 12.83
N LEU A 23 24.40 22.42 11.72
CA LEU A 23 23.07 21.99 11.32
C LEU A 23 22.88 20.54 11.76
N ILE A 24 22.00 20.32 12.73
CA ILE A 24 21.66 18.99 13.27
C ILE A 24 20.20 18.68 12.92
N TRP A 25 19.96 17.53 12.31
CA TRP A 25 18.61 17.03 12.11
C TRP A 25 18.05 16.48 13.42
N ASN A 26 16.78 16.74 13.72
CA ASN A 26 16.13 16.17 14.88
C ASN A 26 16.09 14.63 14.76
N ASN A 27 16.89 13.95 15.58
CA ASN A 27 17.01 12.49 15.60
C ASN A 27 15.67 11.78 15.87
N GLY A 28 14.73 12.44 16.53
CA GLY A 28 13.40 11.90 16.81
C GLY A 28 12.41 12.01 15.63
N CYS A 29 12.69 12.83 14.61
CA CYS A 29 11.74 13.08 13.52
C CYS A 29 11.53 11.84 12.64
N ALA A 30 12.62 11.26 12.11
CA ALA A 30 12.56 10.08 11.25
C ALA A 30 11.87 8.86 11.90
N PRO A 31 12.23 8.41 13.12
CA PRO A 31 11.56 7.26 13.73
C PRO A 31 10.08 7.53 14.03
N LYS A 32 9.73 8.74 14.53
CA LYS A 32 8.33 9.12 14.77
C LYS A 32 7.51 9.11 13.49
N MET A 33 8.03 9.71 12.41
CA MET A 33 7.31 9.76 11.14
C MET A 33 7.18 8.38 10.50
N ASN A 34 8.23 7.55 10.54
CA ASN A 34 8.17 6.19 10.04
C ASN A 34 7.15 5.33 10.78
N ALA A 35 7.01 5.49 12.11
CA ALA A 35 5.98 4.80 12.88
C ALA A 35 4.55 5.19 12.43
N VAL A 36 4.30 6.48 12.22
CA VAL A 36 3.02 6.97 11.71
C VAL A 36 2.74 6.45 10.30
N LEU A 37 3.74 6.51 9.41
CA LEU A 37 3.59 6.05 8.03
C LEU A 37 3.39 4.53 7.94
N SER A 38 4.15 3.74 8.71
CA SER A 38 3.99 2.28 8.76
C SER A 38 2.58 1.88 9.15
N LYS A 39 2.05 2.50 10.22
CA LYS A 39 0.69 2.24 10.68
C LYS A 39 -0.36 2.61 9.62
N LYS A 40 -0.15 3.70 8.88
CA LYS A 40 -1.03 4.08 7.76
C LYS A 40 -0.93 3.06 6.62
N GLN A 41 0.25 2.54 6.30
CA GLN A 41 0.41 1.48 5.30
C GLN A 41 -0.33 0.20 5.70
N GLU A 42 -0.21 -0.24 6.96
CA GLU A 42 -0.92 -1.44 7.46
C GLU A 42 -2.44 -1.32 7.29
N ILE A 43 -3.00 -0.15 7.59
CA ILE A 43 -4.42 0.13 7.41
C ILE A 43 -4.80 0.10 5.92
N ILE A 44 -4.00 0.74 5.06
CA ILE A 44 -4.27 0.79 3.62
C ILE A 44 -4.21 -0.61 3.02
N ASP A 45 -3.14 -1.37 3.28
CA ASP A 45 -2.94 -2.71 2.74
C ASP A 45 -4.09 -3.65 3.15
N SER A 46 -4.50 -3.58 4.42
CA SER A 46 -5.64 -4.36 4.94
C SER A 46 -6.96 -3.98 4.26
N GLU A 47 -7.21 -2.68 4.08
CA GLU A 47 -8.44 -2.20 3.41
C GLU A 47 -8.45 -2.52 1.91
N VAL A 48 -7.30 -2.46 1.25
CA VAL A 48 -7.17 -2.87 -0.15
C VAL A 48 -7.53 -4.34 -0.30
N LEU A 49 -6.96 -5.22 0.52
CA LEU A 49 -7.29 -6.66 0.50
C LEU A 49 -8.78 -6.89 0.77
N ARG A 50 -9.34 -6.25 1.80
CA ARG A 50 -10.75 -6.38 2.17
C ARG A 50 -11.69 -5.91 1.06
N ARG A 51 -11.38 -4.79 0.41
CA ARG A 51 -12.23 -4.20 -0.66
C ARG A 51 -12.04 -4.89 -2.01
N CYS A 52 -10.88 -5.51 -2.25
CA CYS A 52 -10.65 -6.32 -3.45
C CYS A 52 -11.32 -7.70 -3.38
N ALA A 53 -11.44 -8.32 -2.20
CA ALA A 53 -12.07 -9.63 -2.01
C ALA A 53 -13.42 -9.85 -2.75
N PRO A 54 -14.39 -8.92 -2.72
CA PRO A 54 -15.63 -9.06 -3.48
C PRO A 54 -15.48 -8.89 -5.01
N LEU A 55 -14.38 -8.32 -5.49
CA LEU A 55 -14.13 -8.04 -6.91
C LEU A 55 -13.26 -9.12 -7.58
N VAL A 56 -12.49 -9.88 -6.80
CA VAL A 56 -11.63 -10.95 -7.32
C VAL A 56 -12.49 -12.08 -7.90
N PRO A 57 -12.16 -12.63 -9.09
CA PRO A 57 -12.83 -13.82 -9.62
C PRO A 57 -12.79 -14.99 -8.64
N LYS A 58 -13.95 -15.59 -8.36
CA LYS A 58 -14.11 -16.63 -7.34
C LYS A 58 -14.68 -17.89 -7.97
N ARG A 59 -13.83 -18.91 -8.03
CA ARG A 59 -14.23 -20.31 -8.29
C ARG A 59 -14.05 -21.14 -7.02
N THR A 60 -12.80 -21.27 -6.56
CA THR A 60 -12.44 -22.00 -5.33
C THR A 60 -12.03 -21.08 -4.17
N GLY A 61 -11.81 -19.78 -4.45
CA GLY A 61 -11.27 -18.81 -3.48
C GLY A 61 -9.74 -18.78 -3.37
N ALA A 62 -9.02 -19.66 -4.07
CA ALA A 62 -7.55 -19.71 -4.03
C ALA A 62 -6.89 -18.40 -4.48
N LEU A 63 -7.47 -17.70 -5.47
CA LEU A 63 -6.94 -16.41 -5.94
C LEU A 63 -7.02 -15.33 -4.86
N GLU A 64 -8.16 -15.23 -4.19
CA GLU A 64 -8.39 -14.29 -3.09
C GLU A 64 -7.41 -14.56 -1.94
N ARG A 65 -7.28 -15.84 -1.53
CA ARG A 65 -6.33 -16.26 -0.49
C ARG A 65 -4.88 -15.98 -0.88
N SER A 66 -4.52 -16.13 -2.15
CA SER A 66 -3.16 -15.81 -2.63
C SER A 66 -2.80 -14.34 -2.44
N GLY A 67 -3.80 -13.44 -2.46
CA GLY A 67 -3.59 -12.03 -2.13
C GLY A 67 -3.21 -11.84 -0.67
N THR A 68 -3.96 -12.47 0.24
CA THR A 68 -3.68 -12.42 1.69
C THR A 68 -2.36 -13.09 2.04
N LEU A 69 -2.06 -14.24 1.46
CA LEU A 69 -0.82 -14.99 1.73
C LEU A 69 0.42 -14.34 1.10
N GLY A 70 0.26 -13.68 -0.05
CA GLY A 70 1.35 -13.02 -0.77
C GLY A 70 1.69 -11.62 -0.26
N THR A 71 0.77 -10.99 0.48
CA THR A 71 0.93 -9.61 0.92
C THR A 71 1.47 -9.55 2.34
N VAL A 72 2.61 -8.88 2.51
CA VAL A 72 3.08 -8.46 3.83
C VAL A 72 2.36 -7.16 4.19
N ILE A 73 1.49 -7.19 5.19
CA ILE A 73 0.74 -6.02 5.64
C ILE A 73 1.72 -4.94 6.12
N GLY A 74 1.58 -3.70 5.63
CA GLY A 74 2.47 -2.58 5.94
C GLY A 74 3.62 -2.42 4.93
N SER A 75 3.77 -3.37 3.99
CA SER A 75 4.77 -3.27 2.94
C SER A 75 4.43 -2.22 1.88
N GLY A 76 3.17 -1.77 1.78
CA GLY A 76 2.69 -0.90 0.72
C GLY A 76 2.58 -1.60 -0.63
N GLU A 77 2.66 -2.94 -0.67
CA GLU A 77 2.55 -3.74 -1.87
C GLU A 77 1.66 -4.95 -1.67
N VAL A 78 0.55 -4.99 -2.42
CA VAL A 78 -0.38 -6.12 -2.43
C VAL A 78 -0.03 -7.06 -3.57
N GLN A 79 0.34 -8.31 -3.23
CA GLN A 79 0.77 -9.32 -4.19
C GLN A 79 -0.17 -10.52 -4.20
N TYR A 80 -0.58 -10.92 -5.40
CA TYR A 80 -1.36 -12.14 -5.64
C TYR A 80 -0.44 -13.21 -6.22
N ILE A 81 -0.05 -14.20 -5.40
CA ILE A 81 0.98 -15.19 -5.74
C ILE A 81 0.48 -16.39 -6.57
N ALA A 82 -0.83 -16.47 -6.87
CA ALA A 82 -1.35 -17.56 -7.69
C ALA A 82 -0.74 -17.51 -9.11
N PRO A 83 -0.30 -18.64 -9.70
CA PRO A 83 0.34 -18.64 -11.04
C PRO A 83 -0.53 -18.02 -12.14
N TYR A 84 -1.85 -18.16 -12.02
CA TYR A 84 -2.83 -17.62 -12.95
C TYR A 84 -3.35 -16.22 -12.57
N ALA A 85 -2.84 -15.59 -11.50
CA ALA A 85 -3.32 -14.29 -11.03
C ALA A 85 -3.18 -13.21 -12.12
N ARG A 86 -2.02 -13.15 -12.78
CA ARG A 86 -1.76 -12.20 -13.88
C ARG A 86 -2.74 -12.39 -15.03
N ALA A 87 -2.95 -13.63 -15.47
CA ALA A 87 -3.89 -13.93 -16.55
C ALA A 87 -5.33 -13.55 -16.16
N GLN A 88 -5.77 -13.85 -14.93
CA GLN A 88 -7.08 -13.43 -14.45
C GLN A 88 -7.20 -11.90 -14.34
N TYR A 89 -6.12 -11.21 -14.00
CA TYR A 89 -6.11 -9.77 -13.85
C TYR A 89 -6.23 -9.03 -15.18
N TYR A 90 -5.42 -9.41 -16.18
CA TYR A 90 -5.31 -8.68 -17.45
C TYR A 90 -6.10 -9.30 -18.61
N ASN A 91 -6.26 -10.61 -18.65
CA ASN A 91 -6.77 -11.33 -19.84
C ASN A 91 -8.21 -11.81 -19.65
N THR A 92 -8.98 -11.20 -18.74
CA THR A 92 -10.37 -11.59 -18.53
C THR A 92 -11.29 -10.38 -18.39
N SER A 93 -12.57 -10.57 -18.69
CA SER A 93 -13.59 -9.54 -18.55
C SER A 93 -13.65 -8.99 -17.12
N GLN A 94 -13.91 -7.69 -17.02
CA GLN A 94 -14.13 -6.99 -15.75
C GLN A 94 -15.41 -7.42 -15.03
N THR A 95 -16.32 -8.11 -15.73
CA THR A 95 -17.57 -8.63 -15.18
C THR A 95 -17.72 -10.11 -15.47
N ARG A 96 -18.47 -10.83 -14.63
CA ARG A 96 -18.80 -12.24 -14.81
C ARG A 96 -20.31 -12.44 -14.75
N SER A 97 -20.79 -13.48 -15.43
CA SER A 97 -22.23 -13.82 -15.48
C SER A 97 -22.81 -14.18 -14.11
N TYR A 98 -22.02 -14.82 -13.25
CA TYR A 98 -22.46 -15.25 -11.92
C TYR A 98 -22.37 -14.13 -10.85
N ASP A 99 -21.55 -13.11 -11.08
CA ASP A 99 -21.42 -11.93 -10.21
C ASP A 99 -20.80 -10.78 -11.03
N PRO A 100 -21.57 -9.72 -11.35
CA PRO A 100 -21.08 -8.62 -12.19
C PRO A 100 -19.99 -7.80 -11.50
N ARG A 101 -19.85 -7.90 -10.17
CA ARG A 101 -18.79 -7.22 -9.43
C ARG A 101 -17.44 -7.91 -9.64
N ARG A 102 -17.44 -9.22 -9.90
CA ARG A 102 -16.21 -10.00 -10.05
C ARG A 102 -15.68 -9.96 -11.47
N GLY A 103 -14.36 -9.91 -11.62
CA GLY A 103 -13.70 -9.91 -12.93
C GLY A 103 -12.29 -9.38 -12.88
N GLY A 104 -11.66 -9.22 -14.04
CA GLY A 104 -10.31 -8.67 -14.18
C GLY A 104 -10.18 -7.24 -13.66
N MET A 105 -8.94 -6.77 -13.57
CA MET A 105 -8.58 -5.41 -13.14
C MET A 105 -9.18 -5.01 -11.79
N TRP A 106 -9.36 -5.97 -10.87
CA TRP A 106 -10.08 -5.73 -9.60
C TRP A 106 -9.43 -4.68 -8.72
N PHE A 107 -8.11 -4.49 -8.79
CA PHE A 107 -7.40 -3.45 -8.02
C PHE A 107 -7.66 -2.05 -8.57
N GLU A 108 -7.57 -1.84 -9.88
CA GLU A 108 -7.90 -0.54 -10.49
C GLU A 108 -9.38 -0.19 -10.30
N ARG A 109 -10.28 -1.18 -10.45
CA ARG A 109 -11.71 -1.00 -10.19
C ARG A 109 -11.98 -0.63 -8.72
N MET A 110 -11.32 -1.30 -7.79
CA MET A 110 -11.40 -0.98 -6.36
C MET A 110 -10.91 0.45 -6.09
N LYS A 111 -9.76 0.84 -6.65
CA LYS A 111 -9.19 2.19 -6.49
C LYS A 111 -10.17 3.26 -6.95
N THR A 112 -10.74 3.11 -8.15
CA THR A 112 -11.69 4.09 -8.70
C THR A 112 -12.94 4.21 -7.81
N ALA A 113 -13.49 3.08 -7.35
CA ALA A 113 -14.71 3.08 -6.53
C ALA A 113 -14.48 3.54 -5.08
N ASN A 114 -13.28 3.35 -4.51
CA ASN A 114 -13.04 3.53 -3.08
C ASN A 114 -12.06 4.66 -2.75
N ARG A 115 -11.57 5.41 -3.73
CA ARG A 115 -10.57 6.49 -3.54
C ARG A 115 -10.96 7.45 -2.41
N ALA A 116 -12.18 7.99 -2.43
CA ALA A 116 -12.64 8.94 -1.43
C ALA A 116 -12.75 8.33 -0.02
N ALA A 117 -13.17 7.08 0.06
CA ALA A 117 -13.29 6.36 1.34
C ALA A 117 -11.92 6.06 1.96
N LEU A 118 -10.96 5.61 1.15
CA LEU A 118 -9.58 5.37 1.60
C LEU A 118 -8.92 6.66 2.09
N LEU A 119 -9.08 7.77 1.35
CA LEU A 119 -8.53 9.07 1.76
C LEU A 119 -9.12 9.55 3.09
N ARG A 120 -10.44 9.43 3.29
CA ARG A 120 -11.06 9.76 4.58
C ARG A 120 -10.50 8.90 5.71
N LEU A 121 -10.37 7.59 5.51
CA LEU A 121 -9.89 6.68 6.53
C LEU A 121 -8.47 7.04 7.00
N ILE A 122 -7.57 7.31 6.05
CA ILE A 122 -6.17 7.68 6.33
C ILE A 122 -6.08 9.02 7.08
N ASN A 123 -6.97 9.96 6.80
CA ASN A 123 -6.97 11.27 7.43
C ASN A 123 -7.66 11.28 8.80
N SER A 124 -8.54 10.31 9.07
CA SER A 124 -9.21 10.15 10.37
C SER A 124 -8.37 9.42 11.43
N LYS A 125 -7.25 8.83 11.04
CA LYS A 125 -6.36 7.99 11.87
C LYS A 125 -4.94 8.56 11.88
#